data_AF-A0AA97AXZ2-F1
#
_entry.id   AF-A0AA97AXZ2-F1
#
_cell.length_a   1.000
_cell.length_b   1.000
_cell.length_c   1.000
_cell.angle_alpha   90.00
_cell.angle_beta   90.00
_cell.angle_gamma   90.00
#
_symmetry.space_group_name_H-M   'P 1'
#
loop_
_entity.id
_entity.type
_entity.pdbx_description
1 polymer ?
#
loop_
_entity_poly.entity_id
_entity_poly.type
_entity_poly.pdbx_seq_one_letter_code
_entity_poly.pdbx_strand_id
1 'polypeptide(L)'
;MLRLPIGERPRWQERAQEFGFHFHTMYGEPYWDESAYYQFSLEQIEKHIEDPTEEIHQMCLDVVARVLEDEELLRRFCIPEQHWDFVRTSWRNGDPSLYSRLDFAYSGQGPAKLYENNADTPTSLYETGFWQWLWLQDNVDRRSLPLQSDQFNSLQEKLVNRFHDLQFLTPGRELHFACCKDTEEDRGTVQYLQDCAYEAGINNHFVFIEDIGRDEAGQFTDLNDQVITWMFKLYPWEFMLREEFGTLLAGSNVRWLEPPWKAIISNKALLPMLWKLFPEHPNLLPSFLRMSWTRLRISRN
;
A
#
# COMPACT_ATOMS: atom_id res chain seq x y z
N MET A 1 25.19 -1.03 0.20
CA MET A 1 24.31 -1.84 1.04
C MET A 1 25.18 -2.92 1.65
N LEU A 2 25.32 -2.93 2.97
CA LEU A 2 26.07 -3.92 3.71
C LEU A 2 25.13 -4.59 4.70
N ARG A 3 25.04 -5.92 4.68
CA ARG A 3 24.36 -6.68 5.73
C ARG A 3 25.35 -6.91 6.86
N LEU A 4 25.08 -6.38 8.04
CA LEU A 4 25.96 -6.45 9.20
C LEU A 4 25.28 -7.29 10.29
N PRO A 5 25.97 -8.29 10.85
CA PRO A 5 25.41 -9.07 11.96
C PRO A 5 25.33 -8.22 13.22
N ILE A 6 24.32 -8.47 14.04
CA ILE A 6 24.14 -7.84 15.35
C ILE A 6 23.45 -8.84 16.29
N GLY A 7 23.71 -8.73 17.59
CA GLY A 7 23.00 -9.55 18.57
C GLY A 7 21.58 -9.04 18.75
N GLU A 8 20.61 -9.95 18.83
CA GLU A 8 19.21 -9.61 19.14
C GLU A 8 19.11 -8.83 20.47
N ARG A 9 18.14 -7.90 20.57
CA ARG A 9 17.93 -7.15 21.81
C ARG A 9 17.41 -8.10 22.91
N PRO A 10 17.92 -8.05 24.16
CA PRO A 10 17.37 -8.84 25.24
C PRO A 10 15.89 -8.54 25.47
N ARG A 11 15.09 -9.58 25.65
CA ARG A 11 13.64 -9.47 25.94
C ARG A 11 12.87 -8.70 24.87
N TRP A 12 13.32 -8.73 23.61
CA TRP A 12 12.64 -8.03 22.53
C TRP A 12 11.23 -8.57 22.29
N GLN A 13 10.99 -9.87 22.53
CA GLN A 13 9.65 -10.46 22.43
C GLN A 13 8.71 -9.95 23.53
N GLU A 14 9.19 -9.74 24.75
CA GLU A 14 8.39 -9.15 25.83
C GLU A 14 7.97 -7.72 25.46
N ARG A 15 8.91 -6.94 24.89
CA ARG A 15 8.60 -5.61 24.35
C ARG A 15 7.64 -5.66 23.17
N ALA A 16 7.77 -6.64 22.28
CA ALA A 16 6.87 -6.80 21.15
C ALA A 16 5.43 -6.98 21.65
N GLN A 17 5.23 -7.78 22.70
CA GLN A 17 3.93 -7.92 23.36
C GLN A 17 3.44 -6.62 24.01
N GLU A 18 4.32 -5.88 24.68
CA GLU A 18 3.99 -4.59 25.32
C GLU A 18 3.50 -3.54 24.31
N PHE A 19 4.12 -3.49 23.13
CA PHE A 19 3.80 -2.52 22.07
C PHE A 19 2.84 -3.05 21.00
N GLY A 20 2.21 -4.22 21.24
CA GLY A 20 1.17 -4.75 20.35
C GLY A 20 1.65 -5.42 19.06
N PHE A 21 2.95 -5.73 18.95
CA PHE A 21 3.51 -6.46 17.80
C PHE A 21 3.29 -7.97 17.94
N HIS A 22 2.05 -8.43 17.81
CA HIS A 22 1.66 -9.83 18.08
C HIS A 22 2.10 -10.83 17.01
N PHE A 23 2.49 -10.35 15.83
CA PHE A 23 2.82 -11.18 14.66
C PHE A 23 4.32 -11.20 14.34
N HIS A 24 5.17 -10.94 15.34
CA HIS A 24 6.64 -10.98 15.20
C HIS A 24 7.19 -12.39 14.90
N THR A 25 6.39 -13.44 15.15
CA THR A 25 6.67 -14.84 14.83
C THR A 25 5.40 -15.42 14.22
N MET A 26 5.50 -15.93 12.99
CA MET A 26 4.37 -16.51 12.27
C MET A 26 4.65 -17.97 11.95
N TYR A 27 3.67 -18.85 12.19
CA TYR A 27 3.78 -20.28 11.88
C TYR A 27 5.00 -20.99 12.50
N GLY A 28 5.53 -20.47 13.61
CA GLY A 28 6.73 -21.01 14.29
C GLY A 28 8.07 -20.49 13.75
N GLU A 29 8.06 -19.62 12.73
CA GLU A 29 9.26 -19.01 12.14
C GLU A 29 9.34 -17.51 12.47
N PRO A 30 10.55 -16.93 12.58
CA PRO A 30 10.71 -15.50 12.83
C PRO A 30 10.20 -14.69 11.63
N TYR A 31 9.22 -13.82 11.88
CA TYR A 31 8.77 -12.83 10.90
C TYR A 31 9.69 -11.59 10.97
N TRP A 32 10.04 -11.16 12.19
CA TRP A 32 11.02 -10.11 12.45
C TRP A 32 12.38 -10.71 12.85
N ASP A 33 13.43 -10.41 12.10
CA ASP A 33 14.81 -10.91 12.31
C ASP A 33 15.73 -9.80 12.83
N GLU A 34 16.14 -9.87 14.10
CA GLU A 34 17.09 -8.93 14.72
C GLU A 34 18.56 -9.37 14.60
N SER A 35 18.86 -10.48 13.92
CA SER A 35 20.23 -11.02 13.84
C SER A 35 21.16 -10.21 12.93
N ALA A 36 20.60 -9.31 12.11
CA ALA A 36 21.35 -8.43 11.24
C ALA A 36 20.58 -7.14 10.92
N TYR A 37 21.32 -6.13 10.47
CA TYR A 37 20.75 -4.93 9.87
C TYR A 37 21.44 -4.60 8.56
N TYR A 38 20.80 -3.75 7.75
CA TYR A 38 21.37 -3.27 6.50
C TYR A 38 21.81 -1.82 6.63
N GLN A 39 23.08 -1.56 6.29
CA GLN A 39 23.64 -0.22 6.21
C GLN A 39 23.70 0.24 4.76
N PHE A 40 23.26 1.47 4.51
CA PHE A 40 23.28 2.14 3.21
C PHE A 40 24.15 3.39 3.27
N SER A 41 24.71 3.79 2.13
CA SER A 41 25.22 5.16 1.96
C SER A 41 24.07 6.10 1.56
N LEU A 42 24.23 7.40 1.81
CA LEU A 42 23.26 8.41 1.36
C LEU A 42 23.01 8.34 -0.15
N GLU A 43 24.07 8.16 -0.95
CA GLU A 43 23.91 8.00 -2.40
C GLU A 43 23.04 6.79 -2.78
N GLN A 44 23.11 5.68 -2.03
CA GLN A 44 22.25 4.53 -2.29
C GLN A 44 20.80 4.80 -1.91
N ILE A 45 20.56 5.58 -0.87
CA ILE A 45 19.21 5.96 -0.43
C ILE A 45 18.63 6.92 -1.46
N GLU A 46 19.27 8.06 -1.66
CA GLU A 46 18.75 9.16 -2.48
C GLU A 46 18.64 8.75 -3.96
N LYS A 47 19.73 8.27 -4.57
CA LYS A 47 19.79 8.08 -6.03
C LYS A 47 19.31 6.71 -6.50
N HIS A 48 19.39 5.69 -5.66
CA HIS A 48 19.05 4.33 -6.10
C HIS A 48 17.70 3.84 -5.57
N ILE A 49 17.12 4.50 -4.56
CA ILE A 49 15.84 4.12 -3.95
C ILE A 49 14.84 5.28 -4.03
N GLU A 50 15.14 6.45 -3.48
CA GLU A 50 14.18 7.57 -3.41
C GLU A 50 13.86 8.14 -4.79
N ASP A 51 14.87 8.57 -5.56
CA ASP A 51 14.68 9.13 -6.90
C ASP A 51 13.91 8.15 -7.82
N PRO A 52 14.28 6.84 -7.92
CA PRO A 52 13.51 5.90 -8.72
C PRO A 52 12.11 5.61 -8.18
N THR A 53 11.88 5.69 -6.86
CA THR A 53 10.54 5.48 -6.27
C THR A 53 9.59 6.58 -6.75
N GLU A 54 10.03 7.83 -6.72
CA GLU A 54 9.25 8.98 -7.20
C GLU A 54 9.01 8.88 -8.72
N GLU A 55 10.06 8.63 -9.50
CA GLU A 55 9.94 8.52 -10.96
C GLU A 55 8.97 7.39 -11.38
N ILE A 56 9.10 6.21 -10.76
CA ILE A 56 8.19 5.08 -11.01
C ILE A 56 6.76 5.40 -10.58
N HIS A 57 6.57 6.14 -9.48
CA HIS A 57 5.24 6.56 -9.06
C HIS A 57 4.58 7.42 -10.15
N GLN A 58 5.29 8.41 -10.69
CA GLN A 58 4.78 9.26 -11.79
C GLN A 58 4.46 8.42 -13.04
N MET A 59 5.35 7.48 -13.41
CA MET A 59 5.11 6.54 -14.51
C MET A 59 3.84 5.69 -14.27
N CYS A 60 3.57 5.27 -13.03
CA CYS A 60 2.34 4.55 -12.70
C CYS A 60 1.09 5.42 -12.90
N LEU A 61 1.14 6.70 -12.55
CA LEU A 61 0.04 7.64 -12.78
C LEU A 61 -0.22 7.87 -14.28
N ASP A 62 0.83 7.90 -15.11
CA ASP A 62 0.69 7.94 -16.57
C ASP A 62 -0.02 6.68 -17.11
N VAL A 63 0.26 5.51 -16.52
CA VAL A 63 -0.48 4.28 -16.86
C VAL A 63 -1.96 4.42 -16.51
N VAL A 64 -2.30 4.97 -15.34
CA VAL A 64 -3.70 5.21 -14.94
C VAL A 64 -4.42 6.08 -15.98
N ALA A 65 -3.84 7.23 -16.32
CA ALA A 65 -4.40 8.14 -17.30
C ALA A 65 -4.62 7.45 -18.66
N ARG A 66 -3.69 6.60 -19.09
CA ARG A 66 -3.80 5.85 -20.35
C ARG A 66 -4.85 4.75 -20.32
N VAL A 67 -4.91 3.98 -19.24
CA VAL A 67 -5.83 2.82 -19.11
C VAL A 67 -7.27 3.30 -19.03
N LEU A 68 -7.55 4.38 -18.30
CA LEU A 68 -8.92 4.87 -18.11
C LEU A 68 -9.58 5.39 -19.40
N GLU A 69 -8.79 5.82 -20.38
CA GLU A 69 -9.25 6.33 -21.68
C GLU A 69 -9.37 5.23 -22.75
N ASP A 70 -9.08 3.96 -22.44
CA ASP A 70 -9.13 2.83 -23.38
C ASP A 70 -9.83 1.61 -22.76
N GLU A 71 -11.03 1.31 -23.24
CA GLU A 71 -11.83 0.16 -22.75
C GLU A 71 -11.15 -1.19 -22.97
N GLU A 72 -10.37 -1.36 -24.04
CA GLU A 72 -9.62 -2.59 -24.26
C GLU A 72 -8.50 -2.73 -23.23
N LEU A 73 -7.89 -1.63 -22.79
CA LEU A 73 -6.96 -1.67 -21.66
C LEU A 73 -7.68 -1.97 -20.35
N LEU A 74 -8.84 -1.36 -20.07
CA LEU A 74 -9.63 -1.69 -18.88
C LEU A 74 -9.98 -3.19 -18.82
N ARG A 75 -10.36 -3.80 -19.94
CA ARG A 75 -10.56 -5.26 -20.03
C ARG A 75 -9.29 -6.05 -19.73
N ARG A 76 -8.12 -5.61 -20.22
CA ARG A 76 -6.82 -6.26 -19.95
C ARG A 76 -6.35 -6.12 -18.50
N PHE A 77 -6.70 -5.02 -17.84
CA PHE A 77 -6.55 -4.84 -16.41
C PHE A 77 -7.64 -5.57 -15.61
N CYS A 78 -8.51 -6.32 -16.29
CA CYS A 78 -9.60 -7.07 -15.68
C CYS A 78 -10.49 -6.19 -14.77
N ILE A 79 -10.69 -4.92 -15.10
CA ILE A 79 -11.65 -4.09 -14.36
C ILE A 79 -13.06 -4.45 -14.87
N PRO A 80 -14.00 -4.88 -14.00
CA PRO A 80 -15.34 -5.24 -14.43
C PRO A 80 -16.05 -4.06 -15.11
N GLU A 81 -16.70 -4.29 -16.26
CA GLU A 81 -17.23 -3.22 -17.12
C GLU A 81 -18.22 -2.30 -16.39
N GLN A 82 -19.06 -2.88 -15.52
CA GLN A 82 -20.03 -2.14 -14.69
C GLN A 82 -19.40 -1.11 -13.73
N HIS A 83 -18.09 -1.18 -13.48
CA HIS A 83 -17.38 -0.28 -12.57
C HIS A 83 -16.45 0.71 -13.27
N TRP A 84 -16.38 0.71 -14.61
CA TRP A 84 -15.47 1.61 -15.33
C TRP A 84 -15.70 3.08 -15.01
N ASP A 85 -16.96 3.51 -14.99
CA ASP A 85 -17.29 4.91 -14.70
C ASP A 85 -17.00 5.28 -13.23
N PHE A 86 -17.16 4.33 -12.30
CA PHE A 86 -16.79 4.54 -10.90
C PHE A 86 -15.29 4.79 -10.75
N VAL A 87 -14.47 3.93 -11.38
CA VAL A 87 -13.01 4.08 -11.36
C VAL A 87 -12.56 5.36 -12.08
N ARG A 88 -13.10 5.65 -13.28
CA ARG A 88 -12.82 6.89 -14.03
C ARG A 88 -13.20 8.15 -13.25
N THR A 89 -14.36 8.14 -12.60
CA THR A 89 -14.83 9.28 -11.81
C THR A 89 -13.87 9.58 -10.67
N SER A 90 -13.37 8.55 -9.97
CA SER A 90 -12.41 8.77 -8.89
C SER A 90 -11.11 9.44 -9.36
N TRP A 91 -10.60 9.06 -10.53
CA TRP A 91 -9.42 9.70 -11.13
C TRP A 91 -9.69 11.15 -11.55
N ARG A 92 -10.81 11.39 -12.25
CA ARG A 92 -11.20 12.74 -12.70
C ARG A 92 -11.45 13.70 -11.55
N ASN A 93 -11.97 13.20 -10.44
CA ASN A 93 -12.17 13.97 -9.22
C ASN A 93 -10.85 14.28 -8.48
N GLY A 94 -9.75 13.64 -8.87
CA GLY A 94 -8.49 13.73 -8.14
C GLY A 94 -8.58 13.13 -6.74
N ASP A 95 -9.33 12.03 -6.59
CA ASP A 95 -9.50 11.39 -5.28
C ASP A 95 -8.12 11.03 -4.70
N PRO A 96 -7.79 11.50 -3.47
CA PRO A 96 -6.43 11.43 -2.96
C PRO A 96 -6.10 10.03 -2.45
N SER A 97 -4.83 9.63 -2.60
CA SER A 97 -4.26 8.41 -2.03
C SER A 97 -3.54 8.66 -0.71
N LEU A 98 -3.34 7.62 0.10
CA LEU A 98 -2.55 7.66 1.34
C LEU A 98 -1.11 7.18 1.11
N TYR A 99 -0.92 5.95 0.63
CA TYR A 99 0.41 5.34 0.50
C TYR A 99 0.44 4.17 -0.49
N SER A 100 1.64 3.76 -0.91
CA SER A 100 1.89 2.55 -1.70
C SER A 100 3.20 1.92 -1.26
N ARG A 101 3.39 0.62 -1.49
CA ARG A 101 4.66 -0.08 -1.27
C ARG A 101 5.19 -0.63 -2.60
N LEU A 102 6.31 -0.09 -3.07
CA LEU A 102 7.02 -0.62 -4.22
C LEU A 102 8.00 -1.70 -3.78
N ASP A 103 7.95 -2.84 -4.45
CA ASP A 103 8.86 -3.94 -4.16
C ASP A 103 9.99 -3.92 -5.19
N PHE A 104 11.23 -3.80 -4.71
CA PHE A 104 12.42 -3.72 -5.54
C PHE A 104 13.39 -4.88 -5.28
N ALA A 105 14.01 -5.39 -6.35
CA ALA A 105 15.29 -6.08 -6.25
C ALA A 105 16.44 -5.08 -6.30
N TYR A 106 17.27 -5.09 -5.26
CA TYR A 106 18.43 -4.21 -5.17
C TYR A 106 19.63 -4.92 -4.52
N SER A 107 20.78 -4.87 -5.18
CA SER A 107 22.01 -5.52 -4.72
C SER A 107 22.94 -4.59 -3.92
N GLY A 108 22.60 -3.31 -3.80
CA GLY A 108 23.53 -2.27 -3.36
C GLY A 108 24.37 -1.65 -4.49
N GLN A 109 24.29 -2.20 -5.71
CA GLN A 109 24.98 -1.69 -6.90
C GLN A 109 24.03 -1.62 -8.10
N GLY A 110 24.15 -0.56 -8.91
CA GLY A 110 23.29 -0.33 -10.06
C GLY A 110 21.86 0.08 -9.67
N PRO A 111 20.93 0.12 -10.64
CA PRO A 111 19.54 0.53 -10.40
C PRO A 111 18.73 -0.55 -9.69
N ALA A 112 17.87 -0.15 -8.76
CA ALA A 112 16.86 -1.01 -8.16
C ALA A 112 15.81 -1.43 -9.21
N LYS A 113 15.48 -2.72 -9.29
CA LYS A 113 14.55 -3.26 -10.30
C LYS A 113 13.16 -3.49 -9.70
N LEU A 114 12.16 -2.83 -10.26
CA LEU A 114 10.77 -2.94 -9.81
C LEU A 114 10.20 -4.33 -10.08
N TYR A 115 9.63 -4.94 -9.05
CA TYR A 115 8.85 -6.17 -9.16
C TYR A 115 7.35 -5.91 -9.16
N GLU A 116 6.87 -5.07 -8.24
CA GLU A 116 5.45 -4.73 -8.18
C GLU A 116 5.20 -3.42 -7.43
N ASN A 117 3.97 -2.92 -7.59
CA ASN A 117 3.43 -1.79 -6.85
C ASN A 117 2.22 -2.28 -6.03
N ASN A 118 2.43 -2.53 -4.74
CA ASN A 118 1.35 -2.83 -3.81
C ASN A 118 0.67 -1.49 -3.44
N ALA A 119 -0.25 -1.05 -4.29
CA ALA A 119 -0.82 0.30 -4.20
C ALA A 119 -2.13 0.40 -3.40
N ASP A 120 -2.75 -0.74 -3.05
CA ASP A 120 -4.12 -0.78 -2.52
C ASP A 120 -4.20 -1.31 -1.09
N THR A 121 -3.57 -2.47 -0.83
CA THR A 121 -3.51 -3.08 0.50
C THR A 121 -2.10 -3.48 0.95
N PRO A 122 -1.08 -2.60 0.87
CA PRO A 122 0.24 -2.91 1.38
C PRO A 122 0.30 -2.97 2.92
N THR A 123 0.85 -4.06 3.46
CA THR A 123 1.17 -4.23 4.89
C THR A 123 2.60 -3.74 5.23
N SER A 124 3.12 -4.10 6.41
CA SER A 124 4.48 -3.79 6.90
C SER A 124 4.71 -2.34 7.36
N LEU A 125 3.62 -1.59 7.57
CA LEU A 125 3.67 -0.20 8.02
C LEU A 125 4.12 -0.06 9.48
N TYR A 126 3.61 -0.92 10.37
CA TYR A 126 3.94 -0.86 11.79
C TYR A 126 5.42 -1.17 12.02
N GLU A 127 5.91 -2.19 11.33
CA GLU A 127 7.28 -2.67 11.39
C GLU A 127 8.25 -1.59 10.92
N THR A 128 7.93 -0.97 9.78
CA THR A 128 8.73 0.09 9.19
C THR A 128 8.63 1.36 10.04
N GLY A 129 7.42 1.88 10.26
CA GLY A 129 7.20 3.21 10.83
C GLY A 129 7.50 3.31 12.34
N PHE A 130 7.30 2.23 13.10
CA PHE A 130 7.42 2.26 14.56
C PHE A 130 8.48 1.28 15.08
N TRP A 131 8.35 -0.01 14.76
CA TRP A 131 9.18 -1.03 15.39
C TRP A 131 10.67 -0.93 15.02
N GLN A 132 10.97 -0.60 13.77
CA GLN A 132 12.34 -0.34 13.29
C GLN A 132 12.98 0.85 14.03
N TRP A 133 12.22 1.91 14.33
CA TRP A 133 12.70 3.04 15.13
C TRP A 133 13.04 2.63 16.56
N LEU A 134 12.14 1.90 17.22
CA LEU A 134 12.41 1.39 18.56
C LEU A 134 13.65 0.48 18.59
N TRP A 135 13.82 -0.37 17.58
CA TRP A 135 15.01 -1.21 17.41
C TRP A 135 16.30 -0.38 17.28
N LEU A 136 16.28 0.66 16.45
CA LEU A 136 17.42 1.55 16.27
C LEU A 136 17.77 2.26 17.57
N GLN A 137 16.77 2.92 18.19
CA GLN A 137 16.94 3.70 19.40
C GLN A 137 17.53 2.84 20.54
N ASP A 138 16.97 1.65 20.78
CA ASP A 138 17.47 0.76 21.82
C ASP A 138 18.92 0.33 21.62
N ASN A 139 19.30 0.02 20.37
CA ASN A 139 20.66 -0.39 20.07
C ASN A 139 21.65 0.78 20.18
N VAL A 140 21.23 2.00 19.88
CA VAL A 140 22.01 3.22 20.11
C VAL A 140 22.17 3.48 21.62
N ASP A 141 21.08 3.45 22.38
CA ASP A 141 21.07 3.70 23.83
C ASP A 141 21.98 2.70 24.58
N ARG A 142 21.96 1.44 24.15
CA ARG A 142 22.78 0.35 24.70
C ARG A 142 24.21 0.32 24.16
N ARG A 143 24.59 1.22 23.25
CA ARG A 143 25.91 1.29 22.61
C ARG A 143 26.25 0.06 21.76
N SER A 144 25.24 -0.70 21.32
CA SER A 144 25.39 -1.75 20.30
C SER A 144 25.60 -1.14 18.92
N LEU A 145 25.04 0.05 18.67
CA LEU A 145 25.27 0.86 17.49
C LEU A 145 25.98 2.18 17.85
N PRO A 146 26.69 2.81 16.88
CA PRO A 146 27.21 4.16 17.03
C PRO A 146 26.13 5.18 17.42
N LEU A 147 26.51 6.21 18.18
CA LEU A 147 25.58 7.26 18.65
C LEU A 147 24.90 8.06 17.53
N GLN A 148 25.55 8.15 16.39
CA GLN A 148 25.12 8.88 15.21
C GLN A 148 24.39 7.99 14.19
N SER A 149 24.10 6.74 14.55
CA SER A 149 23.31 5.85 13.71
C SER A 149 21.89 6.39 13.58
N ASP A 150 21.37 6.36 12.37
CA ASP A 150 20.03 6.84 12.03
C ASP A 150 19.40 5.96 10.94
N GLN A 151 18.11 6.15 10.66
CA GLN A 151 17.39 5.58 9.54
C GLN A 151 16.88 6.69 8.60
N PHE A 152 16.79 6.41 7.31
CA PHE A 152 16.19 7.36 6.35
C PHE A 152 14.65 7.34 6.39
N ASN A 153 14.08 6.29 6.97
CA ASN A 153 12.66 6.10 7.05
C ASN A 153 12.03 7.11 8.03
N SER A 154 11.06 7.87 7.51
CA SER A 154 10.27 8.91 8.19
C SER A 154 8.77 8.67 7.96
N LEU A 155 8.39 7.39 7.88
CA LEU A 155 7.06 6.97 7.43
C LEU A 155 5.96 7.41 8.38
N GLN A 156 6.16 7.32 9.70
CA GLN A 156 5.14 7.76 10.67
C GLN A 156 4.84 9.25 10.50
N GLU A 157 5.88 10.10 10.49
CA GLU A 157 5.72 11.54 10.33
C GLU A 157 5.07 11.88 8.98
N LYS A 158 5.45 11.18 7.90
CA LYS A 158 4.83 11.36 6.57
C LYS A 158 3.36 10.93 6.55
N LEU A 159 2.98 9.85 7.25
CA LEU A 159 1.59 9.40 7.35
C LEU A 159 0.75 10.39 8.15
N VAL A 160 1.22 10.85 9.32
CA VAL A 160 0.53 11.84 10.15
C VAL A 160 0.29 13.14 9.37
N ASN A 161 1.34 13.65 8.71
CA ASN A 161 1.21 14.84 7.85
C ASN A 161 0.24 14.59 6.68
N ARG A 162 0.30 13.42 6.05
CA ARG A 162 -0.61 13.08 4.95
C ARG A 162 -2.06 12.99 5.43
N PHE A 163 -2.33 12.46 6.61
CA PHE A 163 -3.67 12.44 7.19
C PHE A 163 -4.19 13.86 7.45
N HIS A 164 -3.36 14.77 7.95
CA HIS A 164 -3.73 16.18 8.09
C HIS A 164 -4.16 16.80 6.75
N ASP A 165 -3.40 16.56 5.67
CA ASP A 165 -3.78 17.01 4.33
C ASP A 165 -5.09 16.37 3.84
N LEU A 166 -5.27 15.07 4.09
CA LEU A 166 -6.49 14.35 3.71
C LEU A 166 -7.72 14.90 4.44
N GLN A 167 -7.62 15.20 5.73
CA GLN A 167 -8.71 15.78 6.52
C GLN A 167 -9.19 17.12 5.92
N PHE A 168 -8.26 17.96 5.45
CA PHE A 168 -8.59 19.20 4.77
C PHE A 168 -9.37 18.98 3.46
N LEU A 169 -9.08 17.88 2.75
CA LEU A 169 -9.73 17.50 1.49
C LEU A 169 -11.07 16.78 1.69
N THR A 170 -11.39 16.32 2.91
CA THR A 170 -12.60 15.55 3.25
C THR A 170 -13.44 16.21 4.36
N PRO A 171 -13.79 17.50 4.25
CA PRO A 171 -14.44 18.23 5.34
C PRO A 171 -15.80 17.62 5.71
N GLY A 172 -16.05 17.50 7.02
CA GLY A 172 -17.32 17.02 7.58
C GLY A 172 -17.58 15.53 7.38
N ARG A 173 -16.56 14.75 7.04
CA ARG A 173 -16.65 13.28 6.93
C ARG A 173 -15.98 12.61 8.12
N GLU A 174 -16.55 11.47 8.51
CA GLU A 174 -16.05 10.64 9.61
C GLU A 174 -15.24 9.47 9.04
N LEU A 175 -13.98 9.36 9.46
CA LEU A 175 -13.05 8.34 8.99
C LEU A 175 -13.32 7.00 9.68
N HIS A 176 -13.62 5.99 8.88
CA HIS A 176 -13.71 4.60 9.29
C HIS A 176 -12.52 3.84 8.74
N PHE A 177 -12.03 2.89 9.52
CA PHE A 177 -11.01 1.95 9.12
C PHE A 177 -11.58 0.53 9.11
N ALA A 178 -11.20 -0.26 8.11
CA ALA A 178 -11.67 -1.64 7.99
C ALA A 178 -10.57 -2.61 7.52
N CYS A 179 -10.66 -3.84 8.02
CA CYS A 179 -9.95 -5.03 7.54
C CYS A 179 -10.87 -6.26 7.68
N CYS A 180 -10.46 -7.41 7.16
CA CYS A 180 -11.16 -8.67 7.38
C CYS A 180 -11.04 -9.15 8.84
N LYS A 181 -11.93 -10.04 9.25
CA LYS A 181 -11.80 -10.82 10.49
C LYS A 181 -10.68 -11.84 10.39
N ASP A 182 -10.25 -12.35 11.55
CA ASP A 182 -9.33 -13.49 11.70
C ASP A 182 -7.92 -13.27 11.11
N THR A 183 -7.48 -12.01 10.98
CA THR A 183 -6.14 -11.62 10.51
C THR A 183 -5.49 -10.62 11.48
N GLU A 184 -4.54 -11.10 12.30
CA GLU A 184 -3.86 -10.27 13.30
C GLU A 184 -2.93 -9.23 12.65
N GLU A 185 -2.26 -9.58 11.54
CA GLU A 185 -1.39 -8.66 10.78
C GLU A 185 -2.17 -7.48 10.19
N ASP A 186 -3.32 -7.77 9.57
CA ASP A 186 -4.15 -6.72 8.98
C ASP A 186 -4.75 -5.83 10.06
N ARG A 187 -5.22 -6.42 11.17
CA ARG A 187 -5.72 -5.64 12.30
C ARG A 187 -4.63 -4.75 12.91
N GLY A 188 -3.41 -5.27 13.05
CA GLY A 188 -2.25 -4.50 13.52
C GLY A 188 -1.90 -3.35 12.59
N THR A 189 -1.87 -3.60 11.28
CA THR A 189 -1.63 -2.57 10.25
C THR A 189 -2.70 -1.48 10.29
N VAL A 190 -3.98 -1.87 10.40
CA VAL A 190 -5.09 -0.92 10.48
C VAL A 190 -5.03 -0.12 11.79
N GLN A 191 -4.76 -0.76 12.93
CA GLN A 191 -4.64 -0.07 14.21
C GLN A 191 -3.52 0.98 14.17
N TYR A 192 -2.36 0.64 13.59
CA TYR A 192 -1.25 1.59 13.43
C TYR A 192 -1.67 2.82 12.59
N LEU A 193 -2.45 2.63 11.52
CA LEU A 193 -2.98 3.73 10.74
C LEU A 193 -4.05 4.55 11.49
N GLN A 194 -4.87 3.91 12.33
CA GLN A 194 -5.81 4.61 13.22
C GLN A 194 -5.07 5.52 14.21
N ASP A 195 -3.95 5.05 14.75
CA ASP A 195 -3.11 5.82 15.68
C ASP A 195 -2.46 7.02 14.96
N CYS A 196 -1.95 6.83 13.74
CA CYS A 196 -1.43 7.93 12.91
C CYS A 196 -2.51 8.97 12.58
N ALA A 197 -3.72 8.53 12.23
CA ALA A 197 -4.84 9.43 11.96
C ALA A 197 -5.28 10.18 13.23
N TYR A 198 -5.30 9.49 14.39
CA TYR A 198 -5.59 10.11 15.68
C TYR A 198 -4.55 11.17 16.06
N GLU A 199 -3.26 10.88 15.84
CA GLU A 199 -2.16 11.84 16.04
C GLU A 199 -2.31 13.07 15.13
N ALA A 200 -2.83 12.89 13.92
CA ALA A 200 -3.18 13.97 13.00
C ALA A 200 -4.45 14.76 13.41
N GLY A 201 -5.09 14.41 14.53
CA GLY A 201 -6.31 15.07 15.03
C GLY A 201 -7.61 14.57 14.39
N ILE A 202 -7.60 13.38 13.79
CA ILE A 202 -8.77 12.77 13.15
C ILE A 202 -9.35 11.70 14.07
N ASN A 203 -10.53 11.99 14.64
CA ASN A 203 -11.34 10.96 15.27
C ASN A 203 -11.71 9.91 14.22
N ASN A 204 -11.62 8.64 14.59
CA ASN A 204 -11.87 7.56 13.67
C ASN A 204 -12.55 6.36 14.35
N HIS A 205 -13.18 5.54 13.51
CA HIS A 205 -13.92 4.35 13.90
C HIS A 205 -13.30 3.11 13.27
N PHE A 206 -13.61 1.95 13.84
CA PHE A 206 -13.22 0.66 13.27
C PHE A 206 -14.45 -0.21 13.04
N VAL A 207 -14.48 -0.90 11.90
CA VAL A 207 -15.48 -1.94 11.59
C VAL A 207 -14.82 -3.02 10.73
N PHE A 208 -15.13 -4.29 10.97
CA PHE A 208 -14.70 -5.36 10.08
C PHE A 208 -15.46 -5.31 8.75
N ILE A 209 -14.81 -5.67 7.64
CA ILE A 209 -15.44 -5.68 6.31
C ILE A 209 -16.75 -6.48 6.31
N GLU A 210 -16.75 -7.62 7.00
CA GLU A 210 -17.87 -8.55 7.13
C GLU A 210 -19.04 -7.98 7.96
N ASP A 211 -18.80 -6.94 8.76
CA ASP A 211 -19.79 -6.31 9.64
C ASP A 211 -20.36 -5.01 9.06
N ILE A 212 -19.89 -4.57 7.87
CA ILE A 212 -20.45 -3.38 7.20
C ILE A 212 -21.85 -3.70 6.68
N GLY A 213 -22.83 -2.95 7.18
CA GLY A 213 -24.24 -3.07 6.84
C GLY A 213 -24.75 -1.96 5.92
N ARG A 214 -26.07 -1.93 5.73
CA ARG A 214 -26.76 -0.79 5.11
C ARG A 214 -28.01 -0.41 5.90
N ASP A 215 -28.25 0.88 6.01
CA ASP A 215 -29.48 1.43 6.58
C ASP A 215 -30.67 1.40 5.60
N GLU A 216 -31.85 1.82 6.06
CA GLU A 216 -33.06 1.92 5.23
C GLU A 216 -32.94 2.94 4.08
N ALA A 217 -32.03 3.92 4.20
CA ALA A 217 -31.71 4.89 3.15
C ALA A 217 -30.66 4.36 2.16
N GLY A 218 -30.17 3.14 2.36
CA GLY A 218 -29.18 2.48 1.53
C GLY A 218 -27.74 2.99 1.71
N GLN A 219 -27.43 3.74 2.77
CA GLN A 219 -26.07 4.13 3.12
C GLN A 219 -25.34 2.99 3.82
N PHE A 220 -24.02 2.92 3.67
CA PHE A 220 -23.21 1.97 4.43
C PHE A 220 -23.10 2.41 5.90
N THR A 221 -23.22 1.47 6.83
CA THR A 221 -23.15 1.72 8.27
C THR A 221 -22.25 0.71 8.98
N ASP A 222 -21.72 1.12 10.14
CA ASP A 222 -21.07 0.21 11.09
C ASP A 222 -22.11 -0.49 12.01
N LEU A 223 -21.62 -1.27 13.00
CA LEU A 223 -22.47 -1.96 13.98
C LEU A 223 -23.16 -1.03 15.00
N ASN A 224 -22.81 0.27 15.03
CA ASN A 224 -23.41 1.28 15.89
C ASN A 224 -24.39 2.18 15.13
N ASP A 225 -24.79 1.78 13.92
CA ASP A 225 -25.62 2.56 12.98
C ASP A 225 -24.97 3.91 12.58
N GLN A 226 -23.65 4.04 12.70
CA GLN A 226 -22.92 5.21 12.23
C GLN A 226 -22.74 5.13 10.72
N VAL A 227 -23.18 6.17 10.00
CA VAL A 227 -23.03 6.24 8.54
C VAL A 227 -21.57 6.42 8.16
N ILE A 228 -21.08 5.53 7.29
CA ILE A 228 -19.73 5.57 6.75
C ILE A 228 -19.70 6.61 5.63
N THR A 229 -18.85 7.63 5.79
CA THR A 229 -18.70 8.72 4.81
C THR A 229 -17.28 8.87 4.29
N TRP A 230 -16.28 8.39 5.03
CA TRP A 230 -14.89 8.29 4.60
C TRP A 230 -14.31 6.98 5.11
N MET A 231 -13.75 6.15 4.23
CA MET A 231 -13.37 4.78 4.57
C MET A 231 -11.95 4.47 4.12
N PHE A 232 -11.06 4.18 5.07
CA PHE A 232 -9.86 3.41 4.82
C PHE A 232 -10.18 1.91 4.86
N LYS A 233 -9.72 1.16 3.85
CA LYS A 233 -9.94 -0.29 3.81
C LYS A 233 -8.69 -1.07 3.40
N LEU A 234 -8.23 -1.94 4.29
CA LEU A 234 -7.22 -2.96 3.99
C LEU A 234 -7.92 -4.20 3.41
N TYR A 235 -8.55 -3.99 2.25
CA TYR A 235 -9.29 -5.02 1.51
C TYR A 235 -9.19 -4.72 0.01
N PRO A 236 -8.85 -5.67 -0.87
CA PRO A 236 -8.46 -5.31 -2.23
C PRO A 236 -9.67 -4.91 -3.10
N TRP A 237 -9.50 -3.86 -3.91
CA TRP A 237 -10.44 -3.45 -4.94
C TRP A 237 -10.76 -4.60 -5.90
N GLU A 238 -9.81 -5.50 -6.15
CA GLU A 238 -10.04 -6.68 -6.98
C GLU A 238 -11.25 -7.49 -6.50
N PHE A 239 -11.38 -7.70 -5.19
CA PHE A 239 -12.48 -8.43 -4.58
C PHE A 239 -13.75 -7.57 -4.52
N MET A 240 -13.65 -6.35 -3.99
CA MET A 240 -14.81 -5.45 -3.87
C MET A 240 -15.56 -5.24 -5.19
N LEU A 241 -14.83 -5.10 -6.30
CA LEU A 241 -15.43 -4.86 -7.63
C LEU A 241 -16.08 -6.11 -8.24
N ARG A 242 -15.90 -7.29 -7.65
CA ARG A 242 -16.45 -8.58 -8.15
C ARG A 242 -17.54 -9.15 -7.28
N GLU A 243 -17.61 -8.72 -6.04
CA GLU A 243 -18.60 -9.17 -5.08
C GLU A 243 -19.96 -8.49 -5.30
N GLU A 244 -21.00 -9.07 -4.71
CA GLU A 244 -22.38 -8.58 -4.82
C GLU A 244 -22.51 -7.11 -4.40
N PHE A 245 -21.84 -6.73 -3.31
CA PHE A 245 -21.80 -5.36 -2.79
C PHE A 245 -21.08 -4.37 -3.71
N GLY A 246 -20.28 -4.84 -4.67
CA GLY A 246 -19.57 -3.99 -5.63
C GLY A 246 -20.52 -3.09 -6.42
N THR A 247 -21.72 -3.59 -6.73
CA THR A 247 -22.77 -2.84 -7.45
C THR A 247 -23.27 -1.60 -6.69
N LEU A 248 -23.03 -1.54 -5.38
CA LEU A 248 -23.50 -0.47 -4.49
C LEU A 248 -22.48 0.66 -4.33
N LEU A 249 -21.22 0.43 -4.72
CA LEU A 249 -20.11 1.37 -4.50
C LEU A 249 -20.35 2.72 -5.19
N ALA A 250 -20.77 2.70 -6.45
CA ALA A 250 -20.97 3.91 -7.25
C ALA A 250 -22.13 4.79 -6.76
N GLY A 251 -23.13 4.18 -6.08
CA GLY A 251 -24.27 4.89 -5.50
C GLY A 251 -24.02 5.38 -4.07
N SER A 252 -22.91 4.98 -3.45
CA SER A 252 -22.58 5.38 -2.09
C SER A 252 -21.94 6.76 -2.04
N ASN A 253 -22.24 7.56 -1.01
CA ASN A 253 -21.55 8.83 -0.77
C ASN A 253 -20.32 8.63 0.11
N VAL A 254 -19.50 7.61 -0.18
CA VAL A 254 -18.28 7.29 0.56
C VAL A 254 -17.06 7.83 -0.20
N ARG A 255 -16.18 8.54 0.51
CA ARG A 255 -14.81 8.78 0.04
C ARG A 255 -13.96 7.57 0.41
N TRP A 256 -13.41 6.88 -0.59
CA TRP A 256 -12.61 5.67 -0.37
C TRP A 256 -11.12 6.00 -0.29
N LEU A 257 -10.44 5.36 0.64
CA LEU A 257 -9.00 5.42 0.86
C LEU A 257 -8.48 3.97 0.98
N GLU A 258 -7.67 3.46 0.08
CA GLU A 258 -7.21 4.03 -1.17
C GLU A 258 -8.34 4.20 -2.21
N PRO A 259 -8.25 5.20 -3.11
CA PRO A 259 -9.29 5.52 -4.09
C PRO A 259 -9.43 4.45 -5.19
N PRO A 260 -10.61 4.35 -5.84
CA PRO A 260 -10.91 3.32 -6.84
C PRO A 260 -9.93 3.23 -8.02
N TRP A 261 -9.36 4.35 -8.47
CA TRP A 261 -8.37 4.37 -9.56
C TRP A 261 -7.11 3.56 -9.22
N LYS A 262 -6.80 3.32 -7.94
CA LYS A 262 -5.68 2.46 -7.54
C LYS A 262 -5.86 1.00 -7.88
N ALA A 263 -7.07 0.54 -8.21
CA ALA A 263 -7.31 -0.77 -8.79
C ALA A 263 -6.50 -1.03 -10.07
N ILE A 264 -6.06 0.03 -10.77
CA ILE A 264 -5.19 -0.07 -11.94
C ILE A 264 -3.74 -0.33 -11.53
N ILE A 265 -3.20 0.46 -10.58
CA ILE A 265 -1.77 0.40 -10.22
C ILE A 265 -1.43 -0.69 -9.20
N SER A 266 -2.43 -1.28 -8.53
CA SER A 266 -2.26 -2.51 -7.75
C SER A 266 -2.29 -3.78 -8.62
N ASN A 267 -2.69 -3.68 -9.89
CA ASN A 267 -2.76 -4.81 -10.80
C ASN A 267 -1.42 -5.06 -11.49
N LYS A 268 -0.93 -6.31 -11.52
CA LYS A 268 0.34 -6.67 -12.18
C LYS A 268 0.36 -6.47 -13.71
N ALA A 269 -0.80 -6.26 -14.35
CA ALA A 269 -0.89 -5.76 -15.73
C ALA A 269 -0.25 -4.36 -15.90
N LEU A 270 0.02 -3.65 -14.80
CA LEU A 270 0.86 -2.46 -14.74
C LEU A 270 2.25 -2.68 -15.34
N LEU A 271 2.92 -3.81 -15.04
CA LEU A 271 4.34 -3.98 -15.41
C LEU A 271 4.55 -4.04 -16.93
N PRO A 272 3.77 -4.81 -17.72
CA PRO A 272 3.85 -4.75 -19.18
C PRO A 272 3.50 -3.37 -19.75
N MET A 273 2.60 -2.62 -19.10
CA MET A 273 2.27 -1.26 -19.53
C MET A 273 3.41 -0.28 -19.27
N LEU A 274 4.03 -0.33 -18.09
CA LEU A 274 5.22 0.45 -17.78
C LEU A 274 6.34 0.14 -18.78
N TRP A 275 6.63 -1.13 -19.02
CA TRP A 275 7.66 -1.53 -19.99
C TRP A 275 7.36 -1.05 -21.41
N LYS A 276 6.09 -1.06 -21.83
CA LYS A 276 5.66 -0.59 -23.14
C LYS A 276 5.78 0.93 -23.30
N LEU A 277 5.41 1.68 -22.27
CA LEU A 277 5.39 3.15 -22.33
C LEU A 277 6.76 3.76 -22.07
N PHE A 278 7.59 3.09 -21.27
CA PHE A 278 8.92 3.54 -20.86
C PHE A 278 9.96 2.46 -21.19
N PRO A 279 10.18 2.17 -22.50
CA PRO A 279 11.10 1.12 -22.91
C PRO A 279 12.52 1.43 -22.43
N GLU A 280 13.26 0.38 -22.06
CA GLU A 280 14.67 0.45 -21.62
C GLU A 280 14.92 1.24 -20.32
N HIS A 281 13.87 1.62 -19.59
CA HIS A 281 14.02 2.32 -18.31
C HIS A 281 14.88 1.50 -17.33
N PRO A 282 15.90 2.11 -16.68
CA PRO A 282 16.90 1.39 -15.90
C PRO A 282 16.33 0.65 -14.70
N ASN A 283 15.19 1.08 -14.15
CA ASN A 283 14.53 0.42 -13.02
C ASN A 283 13.44 -0.59 -13.43
N LEU A 284 13.11 -0.72 -14.72
CA LEU A 284 12.11 -1.67 -15.19
C LEU A 284 12.72 -3.00 -15.63
N LEU A 285 11.88 -4.04 -15.60
CA LEU A 285 12.16 -5.36 -16.14
C LEU A 285 11.28 -5.61 -17.36
N PRO A 286 11.81 -6.23 -18.43
CA PRO A 286 11.02 -6.63 -19.59
C PRO A 286 9.82 -7.48 -19.16
N SER A 287 8.62 -6.95 -19.42
CA SER A 287 7.35 -7.54 -18.99
C SER A 287 6.38 -7.53 -20.16
N PHE A 288 5.67 -8.64 -20.36
CA PHE A 288 4.80 -8.82 -21.52
C PHE A 288 3.50 -9.52 -21.11
N LEU A 289 2.38 -9.04 -21.64
CA LEU A 289 1.13 -9.82 -21.61
C LEU A 289 1.28 -11.00 -22.58
N ARG A 290 0.82 -12.18 -22.17
CA ARG A 290 0.80 -13.34 -23.04
C ARG A 290 -0.15 -13.07 -24.22
N MET A 291 0.38 -12.93 -25.42
CA MET A 291 -0.43 -12.95 -26.64
C MET A 291 -1.12 -14.31 -26.77
N SER A 292 -2.45 -14.34 -26.96
CA SER A 292 -3.14 -15.57 -27.33
C SER A 292 -2.60 -16.05 -28.68
N TRP A 293 -2.00 -17.25 -28.70
CA TRP A 293 -1.55 -17.91 -29.93
C TRP A 293 -2.75 -18.35 -30.76
N THR A 294 -3.40 -17.44 -31.49
CA THR A 294 -4.56 -17.80 -32.33
C THR A 294 -4.51 -17.29 -33.77
N ARG A 295 -3.37 -16.84 -34.28
CA ARG A 295 -3.21 -16.55 -35.72
C ARG A 295 -1.74 -16.52 -36.19
N LEU A 296 -1.03 -17.63 -36.03
CA LEU A 296 0.10 -17.98 -36.91
C LEU A 296 -0.32 -19.17 -37.76
N ARG A 297 -1.29 -18.97 -38.66
CA ARG A 297 -1.38 -19.80 -39.86
C ARG A 297 -0.23 -19.35 -40.76
N ILE A 298 0.91 -20.02 -40.61
CA ILE A 298 1.97 -20.01 -41.60
C ILE A 298 1.32 -20.53 -42.89
N SER A 299 1.11 -19.65 -43.85
CA SER A 299 0.84 -20.03 -45.23
C SER A 299 2.10 -20.74 -45.73
N ARG A 300 2.08 -22.07 -45.77
CA ARG A 300 3.00 -22.83 -46.60
C ARG A 300 2.57 -22.61 -48.05
N ASN A 301 3.35 -21.82 -48.78
CA ASN A 301 3.56 -22.04 -50.21
C ASN A 301 4.78 -22.94 -50.37
#